data_AF-A0A0K1DC33-F1
#
_entry.id   AF-A0A0K1DC33-F1
#
_cell.length_a   1.000
_cell.length_b   1.000
_cell.length_c   1.000
_cell.angle_alpha   90.00
_cell.angle_beta   90.00
_cell.angle_gamma   90.00
#
_symmetry.space_group_name_H-M   'P 1'
#
loop_
_entity.id
_entity.type
_entity.pdbx_description
1 polymer ?
#
loop_
_entity_poly.entity_id
_entity_poly.type
_entity_poly.pdbx_seq_one_letter_code
_entity_poly.pdbx_strand_id
1 'polypeptide(L)'
;MFFEHPDDVGVITYGITSQINSSIVNLEPKKLYIIDLTRAVSSNDSQEYLISAVESCKNGMISKMMYGEGLSILMEPPHIVIMGNYELNRKLLSRDRWKVFKIKDKKLIRTSVFKKNRNRNVKIAAVK
;
A
#
# COMPACT_ATOMS: atom_id res chain seq x y z
N MET A 1 2.51 27.03 9.67
CA MET A 1 2.01 25.65 9.53
C MET A 1 2.96 24.94 8.57
N PHE A 2 3.50 23.77 8.91
CA PHE A 2 4.65 23.15 8.21
C PHE A 2 4.34 22.52 6.83
N PHE A 3 3.13 22.72 6.29
CA PHE A 3 2.71 22.17 5.00
C PHE A 3 2.08 23.28 4.14
N GLU A 4 2.57 23.43 2.91
CA GLU A 4 2.07 24.43 1.95
C GLU A 4 0.67 24.09 1.41
N HIS A 5 0.31 22.80 1.38
CA HIS A 5 -0.96 22.29 0.86
C HIS A 5 -1.59 21.22 1.79
N PRO A 6 -2.04 21.59 3.00
CA PRO A 6 -2.60 20.62 3.95
C PRO A 6 -3.89 19.96 3.43
N ASP A 7 -4.71 20.68 2.66
CA ASP A 7 -5.98 20.18 2.14
C ASP A 7 -5.80 19.13 1.02
N ASP A 8 -4.61 19.02 0.44
CA ASP A 8 -4.27 18.02 -0.58
C ASP A 8 -3.75 16.70 0.03
N VAL A 9 -3.59 16.64 1.36
CA VAL A 9 -2.98 15.52 2.08
C VAL A 9 -3.99 14.84 3.01
N GLY A 10 -4.22 13.55 2.80
CA GLY A 10 -4.95 12.68 3.71
C GLY A 10 -3.99 11.85 4.56
N VAL A 11 -4.17 11.86 5.89
CA VAL A 11 -3.41 10.98 6.80
C VAL A 11 -4.35 9.90 7.32
N ILE A 12 -3.96 8.64 7.17
CA ILE A 12 -4.77 7.48 7.53
C ILE A 12 -3.96 6.58 8.45
N THR A 13 -4.56 6.19 9.57
CA THR A 13 -3.99 5.20 10.47
C THR A 13 -4.29 3.78 9.99
N TYR A 14 -3.48 2.82 10.43
CA TYR A 14 -3.74 1.40 10.16
C TYR A 14 -5.15 0.94 10.60
N GLY A 15 -5.74 0.04 9.82
CA GLY A 15 -7.04 -0.58 10.08
C GLY A 15 -7.39 -1.62 9.01
N ILE A 16 -8.53 -2.29 9.16
CA ILE A 16 -9.03 -3.24 8.16
C ILE A 16 -9.50 -2.50 6.89
N THR A 17 -9.62 -3.20 5.75
CA THR A 17 -10.00 -2.60 4.44
C THR A 17 -11.21 -1.66 4.53
N SER A 18 -12.26 -2.06 5.24
CA SER A 18 -13.50 -1.29 5.34
C SER A 18 -13.30 0.03 6.11
N GLN A 19 -12.43 0.05 7.13
CA GLN A 19 -12.06 1.26 7.86
C GLN A 19 -11.20 2.19 7.02
N ILE A 20 -10.25 1.64 6.26
CA ILE A 20 -9.41 2.41 5.33
C ILE A 20 -10.29 3.05 4.25
N ASN A 21 -11.15 2.28 3.59
CA ASN A 21 -12.05 2.80 2.56
C ASN A 21 -12.98 3.88 3.13
N SER A 22 -13.53 3.66 4.33
CA SER A 22 -14.38 4.64 5.00
C SER A 22 -13.61 5.93 5.32
N SER A 23 -12.37 5.81 5.77
CA SER A 23 -11.53 6.97 6.08
C SER A 23 -11.20 7.77 4.83
N ILE A 24 -10.86 7.10 3.72
CA ILE A 24 -10.56 7.79 2.46
C ILE A 24 -11.80 8.51 1.92
N VAL A 25 -12.95 7.84 1.94
CA VAL A 25 -14.23 8.43 1.53
C VAL A 25 -14.57 9.66 2.35
N ASN A 26 -14.41 9.59 3.67
CA ASN A 26 -14.70 10.70 4.58
C ASN A 26 -13.69 11.86 4.47
N LEU A 27 -12.45 11.58 4.08
CA LEU A 27 -11.42 12.61 3.86
C LEU A 27 -11.66 13.38 2.56
N GLU A 28 -12.55 12.92 1.69
CA GLU A 28 -12.67 13.35 0.29
C GLU A 28 -11.42 13.02 -0.55
N PRO A 29 -11.50 13.03 -1.89
CA PRO A 29 -10.33 12.83 -2.73
C PRO A 29 -9.16 13.76 -2.41
N LYS A 30 -7.99 13.17 -2.10
CA LYS A 30 -6.71 13.85 -1.87
C LYS A 30 -5.67 13.46 -2.91
N LYS A 31 -4.72 14.35 -3.16
CA LYS A 31 -3.59 14.08 -4.08
C LYS A 31 -2.54 13.17 -3.44
N LEU A 32 -2.38 13.25 -2.12
CA LEU A 32 -1.44 12.45 -1.35
C LEU A 32 -2.14 11.78 -0.16
N TYR A 33 -1.98 10.47 -0.03
CA TYR A 33 -2.32 9.73 1.17
C TYR A 33 -1.06 9.23 1.88
N ILE A 34 -0.98 9.51 3.17
CA ILE A 34 0.08 9.00 4.06
C ILE A 34 -0.56 7.98 4.99
N ILE A 35 -0.06 6.75 4.92
CA ILE A 35 -0.53 5.63 5.74
C ILE A 35 0.56 5.28 6.74
N ASP A 36 0.26 5.48 8.02
CA ASP A 36 1.18 5.12 9.11
C ASP A 36 0.80 3.76 9.71
N LEU A 37 1.64 2.76 9.43
CA LEU A 37 1.56 1.44 10.01
C LEU A 37 2.20 1.48 11.40
N THR A 38 1.35 1.74 12.39
CA THR A 38 1.75 1.74 13.80
C THR A 38 2.36 0.38 14.20
N ARG A 39 3.09 0.34 15.31
CA ARG A 39 3.74 -0.90 15.81
C ARG A 39 2.74 -1.98 16.23
N ALA A 40 1.46 -1.65 16.37
CA ALA A 40 0.41 -2.56 16.76
C ALA A 40 -0.15 -3.28 15.52
N VAL A 41 0.61 -4.23 14.99
CA VAL A 41 0.02 -5.24 14.09
C VAL A 41 -0.63 -6.27 15.00
N SER A 42 -1.95 -6.24 15.13
CA SER A 42 -2.63 -7.36 15.78
C SER A 42 -2.47 -8.58 14.86
N SER A 43 -2.36 -9.78 15.44
CA SER A 43 -2.23 -11.04 14.68
C SER A 43 -3.39 -11.32 13.72
N ASN A 44 -4.47 -10.54 13.81
CA ASN A 44 -5.68 -10.66 12.99
C ASN A 44 -5.71 -9.69 11.80
N ASP A 45 -4.80 -8.72 11.73
CA ASP A 45 -4.81 -7.76 10.64
C ASP A 45 -4.02 -8.31 9.45
N SER A 46 -4.74 -8.78 8.43
CA SER A 46 -4.11 -9.34 7.24
C SER A 46 -3.48 -8.22 6.39
N GLN A 47 -2.22 -8.39 6.03
CA GLN A 47 -1.53 -7.45 5.13
C GLN A 47 -2.19 -7.41 3.75
N GLU A 48 -2.86 -8.50 3.37
CA GLU A 48 -3.68 -8.66 2.18
C GLU A 48 -4.79 -7.61 2.12
N TYR A 49 -5.52 -7.41 3.23
CA TYR A 49 -6.60 -6.43 3.32
C TYR A 49 -6.10 -4.99 3.20
N LEU A 50 -5.01 -4.66 3.91
CA LEU A 50 -4.36 -3.36 3.78
C LEU A 50 -3.94 -3.11 2.32
N ILE A 51 -3.22 -4.05 1.73
CA ILE A 51 -2.66 -3.88 0.38
C ILE A 51 -3.78 -3.78 -0.65
N SER A 52 -4.84 -4.58 -0.53
CA SER A 52 -6.00 -4.48 -1.41
C SER A 52 -6.67 -3.09 -1.33
N ALA A 53 -6.90 -2.56 -0.13
CA ALA A 53 -7.48 -1.23 0.05
C ALA A 53 -6.61 -0.14 -0.58
N VAL A 54 -5.30 -0.23 -0.34
CA VAL A 54 -4.32 0.73 -0.81
C VAL A 54 -4.13 0.68 -2.32
N GLU A 55 -4.13 -0.50 -2.94
CA GLU A 55 -4.04 -0.61 -4.40
C GLU A 55 -5.31 -0.13 -5.09
N SER A 56 -6.49 -0.39 -4.52
CA SER A 56 -7.75 0.20 -5.01
C SER A 56 -7.71 1.72 -4.96
N CYS A 57 -7.30 2.29 -3.81
CA CYS A 57 -7.07 3.73 -3.67
C CYS A 57 -6.12 4.26 -4.74
N LYS A 58 -4.99 3.57 -4.97
CA LYS A 58 -3.99 3.96 -5.97
C LYS A 58 -4.50 3.88 -7.42
N ASN A 59 -5.50 3.04 -7.68
CA ASN A 59 -6.18 3.00 -8.98
C ASN A 59 -7.14 4.19 -9.18
N GLY A 60 -7.37 5.01 -8.15
CA GLY A 60 -8.33 6.11 -8.20
C GLY A 60 -9.78 5.65 -7.96
N MET A 61 -10.00 4.43 -7.48
CA MET A 61 -11.33 3.86 -7.28
C MET A 61 -11.49 3.34 -5.86
N ILE A 62 -12.48 3.87 -5.13
CA ILE A 62 -12.80 3.37 -3.79
C ILE A 62 -14.30 3.23 -3.62
N SER A 63 -14.69 2.06 -3.15
CA SER A 63 -16.07 1.78 -2.76
C SER A 63 -16.13 1.48 -1.27
N LYS A 64 -17.04 2.16 -0.59
CA LYS A 64 -17.47 1.86 0.78
C LYS A 64 -18.89 1.30 0.69
N MET A 65 -19.08 0.10 1.20
CA MET A 65 -20.40 -0.48 1.44
C MET A 65 -20.51 -0.74 2.94
N MET A 66 -21.12 0.18 3.67
CA MET A 66 -21.33 0.06 5.11
C MET A 66 -22.75 0.51 5.43
N TYR A 67 -23.43 -0.22 6.32
CA TYR A 67 -24.78 0.12 6.80
C TYR A 67 -25.86 0.27 5.71
N GLY A 68 -25.77 -0.50 4.62
CA GLY A 68 -26.75 -0.45 3.52
C GLY A 68 -26.58 0.73 2.58
N GLU A 69 -25.61 1.61 2.83
CA GLU A 69 -25.26 2.72 1.96
C GLU A 69 -23.99 2.37 1.17
N GLY A 70 -24.11 2.43 -0.16
CA GLY A 70 -23.01 2.21 -1.10
C GLY A 70 -22.54 3.55 -1.65
N LEU A 71 -21.34 3.99 -1.25
CA LEU A 71 -20.70 5.16 -1.82
C LEU A 71 -19.45 4.72 -2.58
N SER A 72 -19.41 5.03 -3.87
CA SER A 72 -18.23 4.82 -4.71
C SER A 72 -17.71 6.15 -5.19
N ILE A 73 -16.42 6.37 -5.02
CA ILE A 73 -15.72 7.59 -5.42
C ILE A 73 -14.72 7.21 -6.52
N LEU A 74 -14.72 8.04 -7.57
CA LEU A 74 -13.70 8.05 -8.60
C LEU A 74 -12.85 9.31 -8.41
N MET A 75 -11.53 9.15 -8.41
CA MET A 75 -10.56 10.24 -8.29
C MET A 75 -9.37 10.00 -9.20
N GLU A 76 -8.58 11.05 -9.44
CA GLU A 76 -7.27 10.87 -10.08
C GLU A 76 -6.39 9.95 -9.21
N PRO A 77 -5.63 9.02 -9.81
CA PRO A 77 -4.72 8.13 -9.09
C PRO A 77 -3.81 8.89 -8.10
N PRO A 78 -4.00 8.74 -6.78
CA PRO A 78 -3.27 9.54 -5.82
C PRO A 78 -1.86 8.99 -5.58
N HIS A 79 -0.98 9.84 -5.06
CA HIS A 79 0.27 9.39 -4.46
C HIS A 79 -0.01 8.75 -3.11
N ILE A 80 0.61 7.60 -2.86
CA ILE A 80 0.48 6.89 -1.58
C ILE A 80 1.86 6.64 -1.00
N VAL A 81 2.06 7.07 0.23
CA VAL A 81 3.24 6.82 1.04
C VAL A 81 2.83 5.94 2.21
N ILE A 82 3.42 4.76 2.31
CA ILE A 82 3.22 3.85 3.44
C ILE A 82 4.48 3.88 4.30
N MET A 83 4.32 4.23 5.56
CA MET A 83 5.39 4.21 6.56
C MET A 83 5.10 3.09 7.55
N GLY A 84 6.15 2.42 8.02
CA GLY A 84 5.96 1.32 8.96
C GLY A 84 7.27 0.86 9.58
N ASN A 85 7.15 0.22 10.73
CA ASN A 85 8.28 -0.36 11.45
C ASN A 85 8.57 -1.81 11.04
N TYR A 86 7.73 -2.40 10.20
CA TYR A 86 7.84 -3.75 9.68
C TYR A 86 7.74 -3.76 8.16
N GLU A 87 8.21 -4.85 7.55
CA GLU A 87 8.18 -5.02 6.11
C GLU A 87 6.84 -5.61 5.67
N LEU A 88 6.18 -4.95 4.70
CA LEU A 88 5.03 -5.52 4.01
C LEU A 88 5.48 -6.70 3.13
N ASN A 89 4.65 -7.74 3.07
CA ASN A 89 4.88 -8.87 2.21
C ASN A 89 4.89 -8.43 0.74
N ARG A 90 6.10 -8.35 0.17
CA ARG A 90 6.33 -7.86 -1.19
C ARG A 90 5.66 -8.70 -2.28
N LYS A 91 5.26 -9.95 -1.97
CA LYS A 91 4.55 -10.81 -2.93
C LYS A 91 3.12 -10.31 -3.19
N LEU A 92 2.56 -9.55 -2.25
CA LEU A 92 1.22 -8.99 -2.36
C LEU A 92 1.20 -7.64 -3.10
N LEU A 93 2.36 -6.98 -3.22
CA LEU A 93 2.49 -5.67 -3.87
C LEU A 93 2.69 -5.80 -5.38
N SER A 94 1.95 -4.98 -6.14
CA SER A 94 2.15 -4.83 -7.59
C SER A 94 3.55 -4.30 -7.91
N ARG A 95 4.37 -5.10 -8.58
CA ARG A 95 5.83 -4.91 -8.69
C ARG A 95 6.27 -3.61 -9.36
N ASP A 96 5.48 -3.14 -10.30
CA ASP A 96 5.67 -1.96 -11.12
C ASP A 96 5.19 -0.66 -10.44
N ARG A 97 4.35 -0.77 -9.39
CA ARG A 97 3.64 0.37 -8.78
C ARG A 97 4.32 0.94 -7.54
N TRP A 98 5.28 0.21 -6.96
CA TRP A 98 5.84 0.51 -5.65
C TRP A 98 7.35 0.74 -5.68
N LYS A 99 7.78 1.84 -5.07
CA LYS A 99 9.18 2.09 -4.74
C LYS A 99 9.36 1.78 -3.26
N VAL A 100 10.14 0.73 -2.95
CA VAL A 100 10.38 0.34 -1.56
C VAL A 100 11.68 0.93 -1.06
N PHE A 101 11.62 1.58 0.09
CA PHE A 101 12.77 2.18 0.76
C PHE A 101 12.95 1.56 2.14
N LYS A 102 14.19 1.59 2.64
CA LYS A 102 14.54 1.20 4.00
C LYS A 102 15.36 2.32 4.62
N ILE A 103 15.04 2.67 5.85
CA ILE A 103 15.86 3.61 6.62
C ILE A 103 17.01 2.82 7.24
N LYS A 104 18.25 3.22 6.94
CA LYS A 104 19.47 2.68 7.53
C LYS A 104 20.41 3.85 7.84
N ASP A 105 20.97 3.90 9.03
CA ASP A 105 21.91 4.95 9.45
C ASP A 105 21.37 6.38 9.20
N LYS A 106 20.09 6.60 9.54
CA LYS A 106 19.32 7.85 9.30
C LYS A 106 19.21 8.28 7.83
N LYS A 107 19.54 7.39 6.89
CA LYS A 107 19.41 7.62 5.45
C LYS A 107 18.32 6.74 4.86
N LEU A 108 17.54 7.32 3.95
CA LEU A 108 16.55 6.57 3.18
C LEU A 108 17.24 5.90 1.98
N ILE A 109 17.32 4.57 2.00
CA ILE A 109 17.99 3.79 0.96
C ILE A 109 16.93 3.07 0.13
N ARG A 110 16.96 3.27 -1.19
CA ARG A 110 16.07 2.53 -2.11
C ARG A 110 16.48 1.06 -2.12
N THR A 111 15.53 0.18 -1.84
CA THR A 111 15.75 -1.26 -1.99
C THR A 111 15.62 -1.60 -3.47
N SER A 112 16.65 -2.20 -4.09
CA SER A 112 16.52 -2.78 -5.43
C SER A 112 15.65 -4.03 -5.34
N VAL A 113 14.37 -3.91 -5.71
CA VAL A 113 13.37 -4.95 -5.47
C VAL A 113 13.32 -5.90 -6.66
N PHE A 114 13.19 -7.20 -6.36
CA PHE A 114 13.15 -8.35 -7.26
C PHE A 114 14.51 -8.87 -7.76
N LYS A 115 15.19 -9.67 -6.94
CA LYS A 115 16.16 -10.64 -7.48
C LYS A 115 15.42 -11.52 -8.50
N LYS A 116 15.80 -11.46 -9.78
CA LYS A 116 15.48 -12.52 -10.75
C LYS A 116 15.97 -13.82 -10.13
N ASN A 117 15.07 -14.78 -9.87
CA ASN A 117 15.47 -16.16 -9.66
C ASN A 117 16.09 -16.67 -10.97
N ARG A 118 17.38 -16.41 -11.20
CA ARG A 118 18.19 -17.17 -12.15
C ARG A 118 18.54 -18.48 -11.44
N ASN A 119 17.71 -19.50 -11.60
CA ASN A 119 18.11 -20.90 -11.52
C ASN A 119 16.98 -21.82 -11.99
N ARG A 120 17.12 -22.34 -13.22
CA ARG A 120 16.81 -23.74 -13.55
C ARG A 120 17.81 -24.20 -14.59
N ASN A 121 18.89 -24.84 -14.11
CA ASN A 121 19.65 -25.80 -14.91
C ASN A 121 18.69 -26.92 -15.31
N VAL A 122 18.12 -26.86 -16.51
CA VAL A 122 17.50 -28.03 -17.12
C VAL A 122 18.64 -28.87 -17.67
N LYS A 123 19.16 -29.80 -16.86
CA LYS A 123 19.86 -30.97 -17.41
C LYS A 123 18.79 -31.82 -18.07
N ILE A 124 18.67 -31.71 -19.39
CA ILE A 124 17.92 -32.70 -20.17
C ILE A 124 18.75 -33.99 -20.07
N ALA A 125 18.33 -34.89 -19.20
CA ALA A 125 18.80 -36.26 -19.22
C ALA A 125 18.26 -36.88 -20.52
N ALA A 126 19.13 -37.02 -21.52
CA ALA A 126 18.84 -37.86 -22.67
C ALA A 126 18.67 -39.30 -22.15
N VAL A 127 17.45 -39.82 -22.27
CA VAL A 127 17.13 -41.23 -22.08
C VAL A 127 17.81 -42.00 -23.21
N LYS A 128 18.47 -43.10 -22.84
CA LYS A 128 19.15 -44.06 -23.72
C LYS A 128 18.23 -44.62 -24.80
#